data_AF-A0A974X5H9-F1
#
_entry.id   AF-A0A974X5H9-F1
#
_cell.length_a   1.000
_cell.length_b   1.000
_cell.length_c   1.000
_cell.angle_alpha   90.00
_cell.angle_beta   90.00
_cell.angle_gamma   90.00
#
_symmetry.space_group_name_H-M   'P 1'
#
loop_
_entity.id
_entity.type
_entity.pdbx_description
1 polymer ?
#
loop_
_entity_poly.entity_id
_entity_poly.type
_entity_poly.pdbx_seq_one_letter_code
_entity_poly.pdbx_strand_id
1 'polypeptide(L)'
;MSTTTLTITSAEEPRLRQVMKDIQKDVAAYYAETARGGDLGVHARNWLSRVQNLNDLLTERLGDKATYLALFKPTPTPGAELINAVKYARNVDQHLMFEVSPSEDVLIGGAHGMRTYGCWRPIPAATHTELRPGTQALLPAYQANMEGKELTGTMLAVLRFFADIAPQVVHRDHRGEWTGFPLKSQPAVGDPLHPEEPVGDIAAANVWLNGRRPNGDLRVVIGQFTMEETPYLVGFTFADQLSFSPFVETPEQVTYDMATGFAYLRGDVAANVENVTDKFPMPPDGAVLRSPKDVATWATPLTQTSYGTDWMTGFDPDSWRHIVSVEHPGWLPDYVAYEQRRAFRLYAQVPPR
;
A
#
# COMPACT_ATOMS: atom_id res chain seq x y z
N MET A 1 -5.69 -13.08 -18.33
CA MET A 1 -6.00 -14.52 -18.20
C MET A 1 -6.92 -14.69 -17.00
N SER A 2 -7.93 -15.57 -17.07
CA SER A 2 -8.80 -15.82 -15.91
C SER A 2 -8.02 -16.62 -14.88
N THR A 3 -7.68 -16.02 -13.74
CA THR A 3 -7.04 -16.73 -12.63
C THR A 3 -8.06 -17.69 -12.03
N THR A 4 -7.64 -18.93 -11.75
CA THR A 4 -8.50 -19.90 -11.05
C THR A 4 -8.73 -19.44 -9.62
N THR A 5 -9.97 -19.15 -9.27
CA THR A 5 -10.37 -18.75 -7.91
C THR A 5 -10.78 -19.98 -7.09
N LEU A 6 -10.38 -20.01 -5.83
CA LEU A 6 -10.71 -21.04 -4.86
C LEU A 6 -12.15 -20.90 -4.37
N THR A 7 -12.82 -22.04 -4.21
CA THR A 7 -14.10 -22.11 -3.54
C THR A 7 -13.88 -22.15 -2.03
N ILE A 8 -14.33 -21.10 -1.32
CA ILE A 8 -14.19 -20.98 0.14
C ILE A 8 -15.59 -20.84 0.71
N THR A 9 -15.92 -21.67 1.70
CA THR A 9 -17.22 -21.63 2.38
C THR A 9 -17.26 -20.53 3.43
N SER A 10 -18.47 -20.10 3.83
CA SER A 10 -18.68 -19.13 4.91
C SER A 10 -18.15 -19.60 6.27
N ALA A 11 -17.94 -20.91 6.46
CA ALA A 11 -17.35 -21.47 7.67
C ALA A 11 -15.82 -21.38 7.69
N GLU A 12 -15.17 -21.45 6.52
CA GLU A 12 -13.70 -21.40 6.36
C GLU A 12 -13.19 -19.96 6.29
N GLU A 13 -13.94 -19.09 5.62
CA GLU A 13 -13.58 -17.71 5.33
C GLU A 13 -13.10 -16.91 6.56
N PRO A 14 -13.77 -16.94 7.73
CA PRO A 14 -13.35 -16.11 8.87
C PRO A 14 -11.93 -16.42 9.35
N ARG A 15 -11.55 -17.70 9.39
CA ARG A 15 -10.21 -18.11 9.84
C ARG A 15 -9.15 -17.71 8.82
N LEU A 16 -9.40 -17.96 7.53
CA LEU A 16 -8.48 -17.60 6.45
C LEU A 16 -8.30 -16.08 6.38
N ARG A 17 -9.39 -15.32 6.46
CA ARG A 17 -9.37 -13.86 6.48
C ARG A 17 -8.60 -13.29 7.68
N GLN A 18 -8.72 -13.90 8.86
CA GLN A 18 -7.95 -13.47 10.02
C GLN A 18 -6.44 -13.69 9.82
N VAL A 19 -6.02 -14.82 9.23
CA VAL A 19 -4.60 -15.05 8.93
C VAL A 19 -4.12 -14.08 7.86
N MET A 20 -4.92 -13.80 6.83
CA MET A 20 -4.61 -12.81 5.81
C MET A 20 -4.44 -11.40 6.41
N LYS A 21 -5.32 -11.00 7.33
CA LYS A 21 -5.18 -9.75 8.10
C LYS A 21 -3.81 -9.65 8.78
N ASP A 22 -3.39 -10.73 9.40
CA ASP A 22 -2.15 -10.75 10.13
C ASP A 22 -0.93 -10.67 9.18
N ILE A 23 -0.98 -11.35 8.02
CA ILE A 23 0.05 -11.22 6.98
C ILE A 23 0.12 -9.78 6.49
N GLN A 24 -1.02 -9.17 6.15
CA GLN A 24 -1.09 -7.78 5.70
C GLN A 24 -0.48 -6.81 6.73
N LYS A 25 -0.77 -7.02 8.02
CA LYS A 25 -0.17 -6.24 9.12
C LYS A 25 1.33 -6.44 9.25
N ASP A 26 1.84 -7.65 9.06
CA ASP A 26 3.28 -7.93 9.12
C ASP A 26 4.02 -7.19 7.98
N VAL A 27 3.43 -7.11 6.78
CA VAL A 27 4.00 -6.32 5.67
C VAL A 27 4.07 -4.84 6.02
N ALA A 28 2.96 -4.28 6.54
CA ALA A 28 2.92 -2.89 6.96
C ALA A 28 3.93 -2.58 8.08
N ALA A 29 4.08 -3.51 9.04
CA ALA A 29 5.03 -3.39 10.14
C ALA A 29 6.48 -3.47 9.65
N TYR A 30 6.82 -4.43 8.77
CA TYR A 30 8.13 -4.51 8.13
C TYR A 30 8.48 -3.19 7.43
N TYR A 31 7.57 -2.69 6.60
CA TYR A 31 7.81 -1.48 5.82
C TYR A 31 7.89 -0.21 6.68
N ALA A 32 7.19 -0.15 7.81
CA ALA A 32 7.37 0.94 8.78
C ALA A 32 8.74 0.86 9.48
N GLU A 33 9.27 -0.35 9.69
CA GLU A 33 10.54 -0.57 10.37
C GLU A 33 11.76 -0.22 9.50
N THR A 34 11.64 -0.29 8.17
CA THR A 34 12.68 0.20 7.23
C THR A 34 13.03 1.67 7.48
N ALA A 35 12.07 2.44 8.02
CA ALA A 35 12.25 3.83 8.39
C ALA A 35 12.84 4.09 9.78
N ARG A 36 12.83 3.09 10.65
CA ARG A 36 13.30 3.20 12.04
C ARG A 36 14.67 2.57 12.27
N GLY A 37 15.11 1.70 11.36
CA GLY A 37 16.39 1.00 11.47
C GLY A 37 16.42 -0.06 12.57
N GLY A 38 15.27 -0.64 12.92
CA GLY A 38 15.20 -1.78 13.84
C GLY A 38 15.45 -3.13 13.16
N ASP A 39 15.14 -4.22 13.88
CA ASP A 39 15.40 -5.58 13.42
C ASP A 39 14.41 -6.03 12.33
N LEU A 40 14.80 -5.78 11.08
CA LEU A 40 14.06 -6.22 9.89
C LEU A 40 13.93 -7.75 9.80
N GLY A 41 14.87 -8.51 10.36
CA GLY A 41 14.87 -9.98 10.34
C GLY A 41 13.74 -10.58 11.16
N VAL A 42 13.40 -10.00 12.32
CA VAL A 42 12.23 -10.42 13.11
C VAL A 42 10.93 -10.27 12.32
N HIS A 43 10.76 -9.15 11.61
CA HIS A 43 9.58 -8.92 10.79
C HIS A 43 9.49 -9.90 9.60
N ALA A 44 10.61 -10.17 8.93
CA ALA A 44 10.68 -11.14 7.84
C ALA A 44 10.29 -12.56 8.30
N ARG A 45 10.84 -13.02 9.44
CA ARG A 45 10.53 -14.35 10.02
C ARG A 45 9.08 -14.50 10.44
N ASN A 46 8.51 -13.46 11.06
CA ASN A 46 7.09 -13.43 11.41
C ASN A 46 6.21 -13.57 10.17
N TRP A 47 6.49 -12.77 9.14
CA TRP A 47 5.77 -12.81 7.88
C TRP A 47 5.87 -14.19 7.20
N LEU A 48 7.08 -14.76 7.09
CA LEU A 48 7.30 -16.12 6.54
C LEU A 48 6.45 -17.16 7.27
N SER A 49 6.41 -17.10 8.60
CA SER A 49 5.63 -18.03 9.42
C SER A 49 4.13 -17.89 9.21
N ARG A 50 3.61 -16.66 9.06
CA ARG A 50 2.17 -16.44 8.80
C ARG A 50 1.75 -16.83 7.40
N VAL A 51 2.58 -16.57 6.39
CA VAL A 51 2.33 -17.03 5.02
C VAL A 51 2.31 -18.55 4.97
N GLN A 52 3.25 -19.22 5.64
CA GLN A 52 3.26 -20.68 5.72
C GLN A 52 2.02 -21.22 6.43
N ASN A 53 1.56 -20.59 7.51
CA ASN A 53 0.31 -20.96 8.18
C ASN A 53 -0.90 -20.85 7.23
N LEU A 54 -1.01 -19.79 6.43
CA LEU A 54 -2.07 -19.68 5.42
C LEU A 54 -1.96 -20.79 4.36
N ASN A 55 -0.75 -21.03 3.85
CA ASN A 55 -0.47 -22.12 2.90
C ASN A 55 -0.88 -23.50 3.45
N ASP A 56 -0.58 -23.79 4.71
CA ASP A 56 -0.95 -25.05 5.37
C ASP A 56 -2.47 -25.17 5.52
N LEU A 57 -3.16 -24.08 5.89
CA LEU A 57 -4.63 -24.08 5.94
C LEU A 57 -5.25 -24.38 4.57
N LEU A 58 -4.73 -23.76 3.50
CA LEU A 58 -5.21 -23.98 2.13
C LEU A 58 -4.87 -25.39 1.61
N THR A 59 -3.73 -25.95 2.02
CA THR A 59 -3.27 -27.27 1.59
C THR A 59 -3.98 -28.41 2.33
N GLU A 60 -4.21 -28.26 3.64
CA GLU A 60 -4.63 -29.37 4.50
C GLU A 60 -6.09 -29.29 4.92
N ARG A 61 -6.62 -28.08 5.10
CA ARG A 61 -7.89 -27.83 5.80
C ARG A 61 -9.00 -27.28 4.90
N LEU A 62 -8.66 -26.67 3.77
CA LEU A 62 -9.65 -26.17 2.81
C LEU A 62 -10.39 -27.32 2.13
N GLY A 63 -11.72 -27.20 2.01
CA GLY A 63 -12.55 -28.15 1.25
C GLY A 63 -12.13 -28.26 -0.21
N ASP A 64 -11.80 -27.13 -0.84
CA ASP A 64 -11.29 -27.01 -2.22
C ASP A 64 -9.75 -27.10 -2.34
N LYS A 65 -9.10 -27.83 -1.44
CA LYS A 65 -7.63 -28.00 -1.48
C LYS A 65 -7.11 -28.63 -2.78
N ALA A 66 -7.94 -29.40 -3.49
CA ALA A 66 -7.54 -30.01 -4.76
C ALA A 66 -7.25 -28.93 -5.82
N THR A 67 -8.09 -27.90 -5.90
CA THR A 67 -7.88 -26.74 -6.79
C THR A 67 -6.65 -25.96 -6.35
N TYR A 68 -6.46 -25.75 -5.04
CA TYR A 68 -5.26 -25.08 -4.53
C TYR A 68 -3.97 -25.82 -4.90
N LEU A 69 -3.94 -27.14 -4.69
CA LEU A 69 -2.78 -27.99 -5.02
C LEU A 69 -2.49 -28.02 -6.52
N ALA A 70 -3.52 -27.93 -7.36
CA ALA A 70 -3.38 -27.87 -8.82
C ALA A 70 -2.66 -26.59 -9.29
N LEU A 71 -2.69 -25.50 -8.52
CA LEU A 71 -1.97 -24.25 -8.87
C LEU A 71 -0.44 -24.44 -8.95
N PHE A 72 0.10 -25.51 -8.37
CA PHE A 72 1.52 -25.79 -8.29
C PHE A 72 2.01 -26.83 -9.30
N LYS A 73 1.12 -27.47 -10.08
CA LYS A 73 1.48 -28.59 -10.96
C LYS A 73 0.57 -28.71 -12.20
N PRO A 74 1.10 -29.18 -13.34
CA PRO A 74 2.52 -29.43 -13.66
C PRO A 74 3.27 -28.15 -14.02
N THR A 75 2.57 -27.13 -14.51
CA THR A 75 3.06 -25.77 -14.73
C THR A 75 2.42 -24.87 -13.71
N PRO A 76 3.18 -24.27 -12.80
CA PRO A 76 2.62 -23.42 -11.76
C PRO A 76 1.92 -22.19 -12.33
N THR A 77 0.81 -21.82 -11.70
CA THR A 77 0.15 -20.54 -11.96
C THR A 77 1.12 -19.41 -11.60
N PRO A 78 1.16 -18.29 -12.36
CA PRO A 78 1.99 -17.15 -12.01
C PRO A 78 1.81 -16.74 -10.55
N GLY A 79 2.91 -16.62 -9.81
CA GLY A 79 2.92 -16.31 -8.37
C GLY A 79 2.90 -17.53 -7.43
N ALA A 80 2.45 -18.71 -7.87
CA ALA A 80 2.47 -19.91 -7.01
C ALA A 80 3.90 -20.31 -6.59
N GLU A 81 4.90 -20.05 -7.44
CA GLU A 81 6.31 -20.29 -7.13
C GLU A 81 6.84 -19.42 -5.98
N LEU A 82 6.24 -18.25 -5.72
CA LEU A 82 6.57 -17.44 -4.55
C LEU A 82 6.20 -18.18 -3.26
N ILE A 83 5.12 -18.95 -3.25
CA ILE A 83 4.73 -19.73 -2.07
C ILE A 83 5.71 -20.88 -1.83
N ASN A 84 6.19 -21.54 -2.90
CA ASN A 84 7.26 -22.55 -2.79
C ASN A 84 8.55 -21.93 -2.24
N ALA A 85 8.92 -20.75 -2.72
CA ALA A 85 10.09 -19.99 -2.27
C ALA A 85 9.97 -19.59 -0.78
N VAL A 86 8.80 -19.08 -0.36
CA VAL A 86 8.53 -18.75 1.04
C VAL A 86 8.60 -19.98 1.93
N LYS A 87 8.05 -21.10 1.48
CA LYS A 87 8.12 -22.38 2.19
C LYS A 87 9.57 -22.85 2.36
N TYR A 88 10.41 -22.67 1.34
CA TYR A 88 11.84 -22.96 1.43
C TYR A 88 12.52 -22.09 2.50
N ALA A 89 12.41 -20.76 2.40
CA ALA A 89 13.02 -19.81 3.32
C ALA A 89 12.58 -20.06 4.78
N ARG A 90 11.28 -20.26 4.98
CA ARG A 90 10.72 -20.57 6.31
C ARG A 90 11.29 -21.87 6.88
N ASN A 91 11.45 -22.92 6.07
CA ASN A 91 11.98 -24.20 6.54
C ASN A 91 13.46 -24.12 6.90
N VAL A 92 14.24 -23.28 6.21
CA VAL A 92 15.64 -22.96 6.60
C VAL A 92 15.67 -22.32 7.98
N ASP A 93 14.85 -21.28 8.20
CA ASP A 93 14.74 -20.60 9.50
C ASP A 93 14.29 -21.56 10.61
N GLN A 94 13.20 -22.31 10.40
CA GLN A 94 12.61 -23.14 11.46
C GLN A 94 13.46 -24.38 11.80
N HIS A 95 14.06 -25.04 10.81
CA HIS A 95 14.69 -26.34 11.02
C HIS A 95 16.20 -26.27 11.22
N LEU A 96 16.85 -25.23 10.70
CA LEU A 96 18.29 -25.04 10.85
C LEU A 96 18.64 -23.86 11.74
N MET A 97 17.62 -23.10 12.21
CA MET A 97 17.80 -21.86 13.00
C MET A 97 18.74 -20.86 12.28
N PHE A 98 18.86 -20.99 10.96
CA PHE A 98 19.67 -20.12 10.14
C PHE A 98 18.84 -18.86 9.85
N GLU A 99 19.30 -17.73 10.36
CA GLU A 99 18.58 -16.48 10.22
C GLU A 99 18.44 -16.09 8.75
N VAL A 100 17.21 -16.15 8.25
CA VAL A 100 16.84 -15.51 6.99
C VAL A 100 16.59 -14.04 7.30
N SER A 101 17.68 -13.28 7.39
CA SER A 101 17.64 -11.83 7.49
C SER A 101 17.89 -11.18 6.13
N PRO A 102 17.33 -9.99 5.90
CA PRO A 102 17.67 -9.22 4.73
C PRO A 102 19.18 -8.89 4.70
N SER A 103 19.79 -8.79 3.52
CA SER A 103 21.06 -8.08 3.38
C SER A 103 20.85 -6.58 3.57
N GLU A 104 21.79 -5.91 4.24
CA GLU A 104 21.79 -4.45 4.44
C GLU A 104 22.39 -3.77 3.21
N ASP A 105 21.73 -3.88 2.06
CA ASP A 105 22.39 -3.49 0.80
C ASP A 105 21.96 -2.14 0.26
N VAL A 106 20.91 -1.51 0.79
CA VAL A 106 20.47 -0.20 0.27
C VAL A 106 20.04 0.75 1.38
N LEU A 107 20.90 1.74 1.59
CA LEU A 107 20.57 2.97 2.31
C LEU A 107 19.93 3.95 1.31
N ILE A 108 18.61 4.17 1.39
CA ILE A 108 17.91 5.20 0.61
C ILE A 108 17.64 6.37 1.54
N GLY A 109 18.06 7.59 1.18
CA GLY A 109 17.84 8.74 2.03
C GLY A 109 18.70 9.97 1.77
N GLY A 110 18.45 11.02 2.56
CA GLY A 110 19.06 12.34 2.47
C GLY A 110 18.66 13.23 3.65
N ALA A 111 18.49 14.54 3.44
CA ALA A 111 18.11 15.51 4.49
C ALA A 111 16.82 15.14 5.28
N HIS A 112 16.00 14.24 4.73
CA HIS A 112 14.71 13.77 5.28
C HIS A 112 14.79 12.39 5.96
N GLY A 113 16.01 11.88 6.19
CA GLY A 113 16.29 10.63 6.91
C GLY A 113 16.88 9.53 6.02
N MET A 114 17.51 8.54 6.67
CA MET A 114 18.05 7.33 6.04
C MET A 114 17.10 6.14 6.26
N ARG A 115 17.02 5.25 5.28
CA ARG A 115 16.17 4.05 5.28
C ARG A 115 16.98 2.84 4.89
N THR A 116 16.72 1.71 5.54
CA THR A 116 17.35 0.43 5.20
C THR A 116 16.35 -0.46 4.50
N TYR A 117 16.63 -0.77 3.23
CA TYR A 117 15.87 -1.75 2.46
C TYR A 117 16.62 -3.08 2.43
N GLY A 118 15.86 -4.13 2.66
CA GLY A 118 16.36 -5.48 2.76
C GLY A 118 16.14 -6.29 1.50
N CYS A 119 17.15 -7.06 1.09
CA CYS A 119 17.02 -8.07 0.03
C CYS A 119 17.16 -9.49 0.61
N TRP A 120 16.50 -10.48 0.02
CA TRP A 120 16.67 -11.87 0.45
C TRP A 120 18.08 -12.38 0.15
N ARG A 121 18.74 -12.92 1.18
CA ARG A 121 20.12 -13.43 1.07
C ARG A 121 20.20 -14.78 0.36
N PRO A 122 21.31 -15.09 -0.32
CA PRO A 122 21.56 -16.46 -0.76
C PRO A 122 21.65 -17.39 0.45
N ILE A 123 21.08 -18.59 0.34
CA ILE A 123 21.22 -19.63 1.37
C ILE A 123 22.49 -20.45 1.09
N PRO A 124 23.42 -20.59 2.06
CA PRO A 124 24.65 -21.33 1.84
C PRO A 124 24.41 -22.79 1.42
N ALA A 125 25.25 -23.31 0.53
CA ALA A 125 25.15 -24.69 0.04
C ALA A 125 25.21 -25.73 1.19
N ALA A 126 26.05 -25.49 2.21
CA ALA A 126 26.12 -26.34 3.39
C ALA A 126 24.77 -26.42 4.14
N THR A 127 24.15 -25.26 4.39
CA THR A 127 22.81 -25.15 4.99
C THR A 127 21.77 -25.90 4.14
N HIS A 128 21.82 -25.77 2.82
CA HIS A 128 20.92 -26.50 1.93
C HIS A 128 21.06 -28.03 2.06
N THR A 129 22.29 -28.55 2.16
CA THR A 129 22.52 -30.01 2.23
C THR A 129 21.97 -30.66 3.50
N GLU A 130 21.74 -29.90 4.57
CA GLU A 130 21.16 -30.38 5.83
C GLU A 130 19.62 -30.50 5.79
N LEU A 131 18.97 -29.90 4.78
CA LEU A 131 17.51 -29.94 4.64
C LEU A 131 17.02 -31.31 4.18
N ARG A 132 15.75 -31.61 4.49
CA ARG A 132 15.08 -32.83 3.97
C ARG A 132 14.94 -32.75 2.44
N PRO A 133 14.94 -33.89 1.71
CA PRO A 133 14.86 -33.90 0.24
C PRO A 133 13.67 -33.11 -0.34
N GLY A 134 12.51 -33.16 0.31
CA GLY A 134 11.34 -32.41 -0.13
C GLY A 134 11.50 -30.88 -0.02
N THR A 135 12.27 -30.40 0.95
CA THR A 135 12.60 -28.97 1.08
C THR A 135 13.72 -28.58 0.11
N GLN A 136 14.71 -29.44 -0.09
CA GLN A 136 15.78 -29.21 -1.08
C GLN A 136 15.21 -29.00 -2.49
N ALA A 137 14.15 -29.72 -2.85
CA ALA A 137 13.46 -29.57 -4.13
C ALA A 137 12.85 -28.17 -4.36
N LEU A 138 12.68 -27.36 -3.31
CA LEU A 138 12.12 -26.00 -3.40
C LEU A 138 13.20 -24.93 -3.64
N LEU A 139 14.49 -25.27 -3.56
CA LEU A 139 15.59 -24.32 -3.78
C LEU A 139 15.49 -23.55 -5.10
N PRO A 140 15.17 -24.17 -6.26
CA PRO A 140 15.06 -23.44 -7.52
C PRO A 140 14.01 -22.33 -7.48
N ALA A 141 12.90 -22.54 -6.77
CA ALA A 141 11.87 -21.52 -6.61
C ALA A 141 12.39 -20.32 -5.79
N TYR A 142 13.16 -20.59 -4.72
CA TYR A 142 13.80 -19.54 -3.92
C TYR A 142 14.79 -18.72 -4.75
N GLN A 143 15.70 -19.39 -5.46
CA GLN A 143 16.71 -18.73 -6.29
C GLN A 143 16.09 -17.86 -7.39
N ALA A 144 15.01 -18.33 -8.01
CA ALA A 144 14.37 -17.61 -9.10
C ALA A 144 13.50 -16.42 -8.64
N ASN A 145 12.86 -16.53 -7.47
CA ASN A 145 11.78 -15.60 -7.09
C ASN A 145 12.06 -14.77 -5.82
N MET A 146 12.99 -15.17 -4.97
CA MET A 146 13.29 -14.45 -3.73
C MET A 146 14.75 -13.98 -3.67
N GLU A 147 15.71 -14.85 -3.96
CA GLU A 147 17.14 -14.53 -3.82
C GLU A 147 17.53 -13.21 -4.54
N GLY A 148 18.12 -12.28 -3.80
CA GLY A 148 18.52 -10.96 -4.29
C GLY A 148 17.36 -9.99 -4.58
N LYS A 149 16.10 -10.38 -4.38
CA LYS A 149 14.93 -9.51 -4.54
C LYS A 149 14.66 -8.72 -3.25
N GLU A 150 14.15 -7.50 -3.43
CA GLU A 150 13.71 -6.65 -2.32
C GLU A 150 12.52 -7.29 -1.58
N LEU A 151 12.56 -7.20 -0.25
CA LEU A 151 11.61 -7.89 0.62
C LEU A 151 10.18 -7.38 0.46
N THR A 152 9.94 -6.06 0.46
CA THR A 152 8.61 -5.46 0.37
C THR A 152 7.89 -5.88 -0.90
N GLY A 153 8.54 -5.79 -2.07
CA GLY A 153 8.01 -6.21 -3.35
C GLY A 153 7.68 -7.71 -3.36
N THR A 154 8.51 -8.55 -2.72
CA THR A 154 8.21 -9.97 -2.53
C THR A 154 6.95 -10.16 -1.67
N MET A 155 6.84 -9.43 -0.56
CA MET A 155 5.70 -9.48 0.35
C MET A 155 4.40 -9.04 -0.33
N LEU A 156 4.45 -7.95 -1.11
CA LEU A 156 3.33 -7.45 -1.90
C LEU A 156 2.91 -8.45 -2.99
N ALA A 157 3.87 -9.09 -3.66
CA ALA A 157 3.60 -10.09 -4.69
C ALA A 157 2.90 -11.34 -4.13
N VAL A 158 3.29 -11.80 -2.93
CA VAL A 158 2.60 -12.90 -2.24
C VAL A 158 1.17 -12.52 -1.84
N LEU A 159 0.97 -11.30 -1.33
CA LEU A 159 -0.37 -10.79 -1.02
C LEU A 159 -1.25 -10.72 -2.27
N ARG A 160 -0.71 -10.24 -3.40
CA ARG A 160 -1.39 -10.20 -4.70
C ARG A 160 -1.78 -11.61 -5.15
N PHE A 161 -0.86 -12.56 -5.09
CA PHE A 161 -1.14 -13.96 -5.45
C PHE A 161 -2.33 -14.52 -4.65
N PHE A 162 -2.34 -14.34 -3.32
CA PHE A 162 -3.47 -14.80 -2.50
C PHE A 162 -4.79 -14.10 -2.84
N ALA A 163 -4.77 -12.80 -3.15
CA ALA A 163 -5.98 -12.10 -3.56
C ALA A 163 -6.49 -12.52 -4.94
N ASP A 164 -5.61 -12.86 -5.87
CA ASP A 164 -6.00 -13.33 -7.20
C ASP A 164 -6.71 -14.69 -7.14
N ILE A 165 -6.25 -15.58 -6.26
CA ILE A 165 -6.85 -16.93 -6.12
C ILE A 165 -7.96 -16.98 -5.08
N ALA A 166 -8.01 -16.05 -4.12
CA ALA A 166 -8.96 -16.06 -3.01
C ALA A 166 -9.30 -14.62 -2.55
N PRO A 167 -9.93 -13.79 -3.40
CA PRO A 167 -10.20 -12.39 -3.08
C PRO A 167 -11.05 -12.21 -1.80
N GLN A 168 -11.90 -13.18 -1.47
CA GLN A 168 -12.74 -13.17 -0.28
C GLN A 168 -11.95 -13.26 1.05
N VAL A 169 -10.71 -13.75 1.04
CA VAL A 169 -9.88 -13.81 2.26
C VAL A 169 -9.15 -12.51 2.52
N VAL A 170 -9.11 -11.57 1.57
CA VAL A 170 -8.54 -10.24 1.80
C VAL A 170 -9.29 -9.57 2.94
N HIS A 171 -8.59 -9.24 4.03
CA HIS A 171 -9.18 -8.49 5.11
C HIS A 171 -9.16 -6.99 4.75
N ARG A 172 -10.31 -6.35 4.92
CA ARG A 172 -10.51 -4.92 4.71
C ARG A 172 -10.80 -4.22 6.03
N ASP A 173 -10.30 -3.01 6.20
CA ASP A 173 -10.53 -2.18 7.37
C ASP A 173 -11.92 -1.50 7.34
N HIS A 174 -12.18 -0.60 8.28
CA HIS A 174 -13.46 0.10 8.37
C HIS A 174 -13.72 1.07 7.20
N ARG A 175 -12.70 1.47 6.44
CA ARG A 175 -12.81 2.28 5.22
C ARG A 175 -12.96 1.42 3.96
N GLY A 176 -12.89 0.10 4.10
CA GLY A 176 -12.94 -0.85 2.99
C GLY A 176 -11.59 -1.05 2.28
N GLU A 177 -10.51 -0.48 2.82
CA GLU A 177 -9.17 -0.65 2.29
C GLU A 177 -8.50 -1.90 2.88
N TRP A 178 -7.51 -2.48 2.19
CA TRP A 178 -6.72 -3.57 2.74
C TRP A 178 -6.11 -3.16 4.09
N THR A 179 -6.26 -4.00 5.12
CA THR A 179 -5.76 -3.63 6.45
C THR A 179 -4.25 -3.47 6.45
N GLY A 180 -3.74 -2.34 6.95
CA GLY A 180 -2.32 -2.02 6.90
C GLY A 180 -1.85 -1.43 5.56
N PHE A 181 -2.78 -1.09 4.66
CA PHE A 181 -2.49 -0.46 3.38
C PHE A 181 -3.30 0.84 3.16
N PRO A 182 -2.84 1.74 2.27
CA PRO A 182 -1.56 1.70 1.56
C PRO A 182 -0.37 1.79 2.53
N LEU A 183 0.78 1.30 2.10
CA LEU A 183 2.04 1.55 2.79
C LEU A 183 2.32 3.05 2.78
N LYS A 184 3.01 3.54 3.81
CA LYS A 184 3.39 4.96 3.90
C LYS A 184 4.22 5.33 2.67
N SER A 185 3.91 6.42 1.97
CA SER A 185 4.80 6.93 0.93
C SER A 185 6.13 7.35 1.55
N GLN A 186 7.23 6.87 0.96
CA GLN A 186 8.58 7.21 1.39
C GLN A 186 9.28 8.01 0.27
N PRO A 187 10.01 9.09 0.59
CA PRO A 187 10.72 9.87 -0.41
C PRO A 187 11.69 9.02 -1.24
N ALA A 188 11.75 9.27 -2.55
CA ALA A 188 12.61 8.58 -3.51
C ALA A 188 12.35 7.06 -3.64
N VAL A 189 11.16 6.59 -3.25
CA VAL A 189 10.75 5.18 -3.35
C VAL A 189 9.50 5.10 -4.23
N GLY A 190 9.73 4.74 -5.49
CA GLY A 190 8.67 4.60 -6.50
C GLY A 190 7.92 3.27 -6.43
N ASP A 191 8.38 2.32 -5.61
CA ASP A 191 7.77 1.01 -5.49
C ASP A 191 6.29 1.09 -5.08
N PRO A 192 5.48 0.07 -5.46
CA PRO A 192 4.07 0.04 -5.14
C PRO A 192 3.79 0.18 -3.64
N LEU A 193 2.78 0.96 -3.30
CA LEU A 193 2.32 1.12 -1.92
C LEU A 193 1.14 0.18 -1.59
N HIS A 194 0.60 -0.52 -2.59
CA HIS A 194 -0.55 -1.39 -2.43
C HIS A 194 -0.39 -2.69 -3.23
N PRO A 195 -0.80 -3.87 -2.70
CA PRO A 195 -0.68 -5.14 -3.42
C PRO A 195 -1.39 -5.15 -4.77
N GLU A 196 -2.51 -4.45 -4.92
CA GLU A 196 -3.27 -4.34 -6.17
C GLU A 196 -2.69 -3.31 -7.18
N GLU A 197 -1.67 -2.53 -6.82
CA GLU A 197 -1.13 -1.49 -7.69
C GLU A 197 -0.31 -2.10 -8.86
N PRO A 198 -0.63 -1.77 -10.13
CA PRO A 198 0.12 -2.24 -11.29
C PRO A 198 1.61 -1.87 -11.22
N VAL A 199 2.48 -2.81 -11.59
CA VAL A 199 3.95 -2.66 -11.49
C VAL A 199 4.53 -2.44 -12.87
N GLY A 200 5.39 -1.43 -13.03
CA GLY A 200 6.14 -1.17 -14.26
C GLY A 200 5.33 -0.54 -15.40
N ASP A 201 4.06 -0.20 -15.18
CA ASP A 201 3.19 0.47 -16.16
C ASP A 201 2.42 1.62 -15.48
N ILE A 202 2.91 2.84 -15.69
CA ILE A 202 2.35 4.06 -15.08
C ILE A 202 0.95 4.37 -15.64
N ALA A 203 0.66 4.02 -16.89
CA ALA A 203 -0.66 4.24 -17.48
C ALA A 203 -1.69 3.32 -16.81
N ALA A 204 -1.35 2.03 -16.68
CA ALA A 204 -2.19 1.08 -15.94
C ALA A 204 -2.32 1.47 -14.46
N ALA A 205 -1.24 1.95 -13.83
CA ALA A 205 -1.25 2.39 -12.44
C ALA A 205 -2.13 3.63 -12.21
N ASN A 206 -2.16 4.57 -13.16
CA ASN A 206 -3.08 5.71 -13.15
C ASN A 206 -4.55 5.26 -13.29
N VAL A 207 -4.85 4.33 -14.21
CA VAL A 207 -6.20 3.78 -14.37
C VAL A 207 -6.66 3.11 -13.08
N TRP A 208 -5.79 2.30 -12.46
CA TRP A 208 -6.04 1.69 -11.16
C TRP A 208 -6.31 2.74 -10.09
N LEU A 209 -5.48 3.78 -10.00
CA LEU A 209 -5.60 4.83 -8.99
C LEU A 209 -6.91 5.65 -9.14
N ASN A 210 -7.32 5.93 -10.37
CA ASN A 210 -8.55 6.67 -10.69
C ASN A 210 -9.82 5.88 -10.39
N GLY A 211 -9.77 4.55 -10.55
CA GLY A 211 -10.90 3.65 -10.28
C GLY A 211 -11.17 3.38 -8.79
N ARG A 212 -10.30 3.86 -7.89
CA ARG A 212 -10.44 3.68 -6.45
C ARG A 212 -11.05 4.89 -5.80
N ARG A 213 -11.75 4.70 -4.68
CA ARG A 213 -12.11 5.82 -3.81
C ARG A 213 -10.84 6.42 -3.19
N PRO A 214 -10.80 7.74 -2.94
CA PRO A 214 -9.76 8.30 -2.08
C PRO A 214 -9.76 7.60 -0.73
N ASN A 215 -8.58 7.47 -0.13
CA ASN A 215 -8.49 7.02 1.25
C ASN A 215 -8.72 8.19 2.22
N GLY A 216 -9.12 7.89 3.45
CA GLY A 216 -9.60 8.87 4.43
C GLY A 216 -11.13 8.86 4.54
N ASP A 217 -11.67 9.79 5.33
CA ASP A 217 -13.10 9.85 5.63
C ASP A 217 -13.84 10.82 4.72
N LEU A 218 -13.19 11.94 4.36
CA LEU A 218 -13.74 12.99 3.50
C LEU A 218 -12.64 13.90 2.95
N ARG A 219 -13.02 14.75 1.99
CA ARG A 219 -12.19 15.85 1.48
C ARG A 219 -12.89 17.19 1.65
N VAL A 220 -12.13 18.23 2.02
CA VAL A 220 -12.61 19.62 2.12
C VAL A 220 -11.94 20.44 1.03
N VAL A 221 -12.73 20.92 0.07
CA VAL A 221 -12.31 21.82 -1.01
C VAL A 221 -12.16 23.24 -0.46
N ILE A 222 -11.01 23.85 -0.73
CA ILE A 222 -10.70 25.24 -0.35
C ILE A 222 -10.45 26.16 -1.54
N GLY A 223 -10.34 25.59 -2.75
CA GLY A 223 -10.05 26.35 -3.95
C GLY A 223 -10.22 25.57 -5.24
N GLN A 224 -10.14 26.31 -6.34
CA GLN A 224 -10.00 25.81 -7.70
C GLN A 224 -8.91 26.60 -8.42
N PHE A 225 -8.05 25.90 -9.16
CA PHE A 225 -7.06 26.50 -10.05
C PHE A 225 -7.15 25.90 -11.45
N THR A 226 -6.93 26.74 -12.46
CA THR A 226 -6.87 26.31 -13.85
C THR A 226 -5.43 26.36 -14.33
N MET A 227 -4.92 25.23 -14.79
CA MET A 227 -3.57 25.08 -15.31
C MET A 227 -3.63 24.47 -16.71
N GLU A 228 -3.09 25.19 -17.71
CA GLU A 228 -3.13 24.77 -19.12
C GLU A 228 -4.54 24.32 -19.55
N GLU A 229 -5.54 25.16 -19.25
CA GLU A 229 -6.98 24.92 -19.51
C GLU A 229 -7.63 23.80 -18.69
N THR A 230 -6.87 23.08 -17.86
CA THR A 230 -7.39 22.02 -17.00
C THR A 230 -7.73 22.58 -15.60
N PRO A 231 -8.99 22.55 -15.17
CA PRO A 231 -9.36 22.93 -13.81
C PRO A 231 -9.00 21.81 -12.81
N TYR A 232 -8.56 22.22 -11.63
CA TYR A 232 -8.29 21.36 -10.48
C TYR A 232 -8.96 21.89 -9.23
N LEU A 233 -9.68 21.03 -8.53
CA LEU A 233 -10.13 21.28 -7.16
C LEU A 233 -9.03 20.89 -6.19
N VAL A 234 -8.79 21.76 -5.21
CA VAL A 234 -7.73 21.58 -4.23
C VAL A 234 -8.25 21.71 -2.81
N GLY A 235 -7.58 21.03 -1.88
CA GLY A 235 -7.83 21.17 -0.46
C GLY A 235 -7.26 20.04 0.34
N PHE A 236 -7.95 19.62 1.40
CA PHE A 236 -7.40 18.71 2.40
C PHE A 236 -8.20 17.42 2.50
N THR A 237 -7.50 16.29 2.59
CA THR A 237 -8.11 15.00 2.95
C THR A 237 -8.10 14.88 4.47
N PHE A 238 -9.24 14.54 5.08
CA PHE A 238 -9.36 14.32 6.52
C PHE A 238 -9.63 12.85 6.82
N ALA A 239 -8.95 12.35 7.85
CA ALA A 239 -9.15 11.03 8.44
C ALA A 239 -9.04 11.17 9.96
N ASP A 240 -10.05 10.72 10.70
CA ASP A 240 -10.10 10.82 12.17
C ASP A 240 -9.86 12.27 12.66
N GLN A 241 -10.49 13.24 11.98
CA GLN A 241 -10.34 14.70 12.19
C GLN A 241 -8.94 15.27 11.94
N LEU A 242 -8.00 14.48 11.41
CA LEU A 242 -6.65 14.93 11.06
C LEU A 242 -6.50 15.02 9.55
N SER A 243 -5.76 16.02 9.08
CA SER A 243 -5.27 16.12 7.71
C SER A 243 -3.75 16.11 7.69
N PHE A 244 -3.18 15.14 6.98
CA PHE A 244 -1.73 14.96 6.78
C PHE A 244 -1.27 15.36 5.39
N SER A 245 -2.21 15.60 4.46
CA SER A 245 -1.87 15.87 3.08
C SER A 245 -2.91 16.77 2.41
N PRO A 246 -2.48 17.60 1.47
CA PRO A 246 -3.38 18.18 0.50
C PRO A 246 -3.97 17.10 -0.42
N PHE A 247 -4.93 17.48 -1.25
CA PHE A 247 -5.32 16.78 -2.47
C PHE A 247 -5.42 17.77 -3.63
N VAL A 248 -5.20 17.26 -4.82
CA VAL A 248 -5.47 17.91 -6.11
C VAL A 248 -6.22 16.90 -6.96
N GLU A 249 -7.37 17.28 -7.51
CA GLU A 249 -8.13 16.41 -8.42
C GLU A 249 -8.87 17.23 -9.47
N THR A 250 -9.09 16.64 -10.65
CA THR A 250 -9.95 17.28 -11.65
C THR A 250 -11.43 17.21 -11.23
N PRO A 251 -12.29 18.12 -11.71
CA PRO A 251 -13.73 18.07 -11.50
C PRO A 251 -14.36 16.71 -11.87
N GLU A 252 -13.88 16.06 -12.93
CA GLU A 252 -14.37 14.76 -13.39
C GLU A 252 -14.07 13.68 -12.35
N GLN A 253 -12.85 13.67 -11.81
CA GLN A 253 -12.47 12.71 -10.77
C GLN A 253 -13.23 12.96 -9.47
N VAL A 254 -13.42 14.22 -9.05
CA VAL A 254 -14.25 14.53 -7.87
C VAL A 254 -15.70 14.10 -8.08
N THR A 255 -16.25 14.30 -9.28
CA THR A 255 -17.61 13.87 -9.62
C THR A 255 -17.72 12.33 -9.56
N TYR A 256 -16.73 11.61 -10.08
CA TYR A 256 -16.67 10.15 -9.98
C TYR A 256 -16.61 9.70 -8.52
N ASP A 257 -15.72 10.28 -7.71
CA ASP A 257 -15.56 9.93 -6.30
C ASP A 257 -16.87 10.14 -5.52
N MET A 258 -17.53 11.29 -5.73
CA MET A 258 -18.84 11.58 -5.13
C MET A 258 -19.92 10.59 -5.58
N ALA A 259 -19.94 10.21 -6.85
CA ALA A 259 -20.89 9.21 -7.37
C ALA A 259 -20.64 7.82 -6.77
N THR A 260 -19.39 7.50 -6.42
CA THR A 260 -19.09 6.29 -5.64
C THR A 260 -19.40 6.44 -4.16
N GLY A 261 -19.81 7.62 -3.66
CA GLY A 261 -20.23 7.84 -2.27
C GLY A 261 -19.14 8.39 -1.35
N PHE A 262 -18.00 8.86 -1.88
CA PHE A 262 -16.99 9.55 -1.08
C PHE A 262 -17.39 11.02 -0.83
N ALA A 263 -17.24 11.49 0.41
CA ALA A 263 -17.70 12.81 0.81
C ALA A 263 -16.73 13.92 0.41
N TYR A 264 -17.22 14.89 -0.37
CA TYR A 264 -16.56 16.17 -0.62
C TYR A 264 -17.38 17.29 0.03
N LEU A 265 -16.71 18.13 0.81
CA LEU A 265 -17.28 19.28 1.48
C LEU A 265 -16.56 20.55 1.04
N ARG A 266 -17.17 21.71 1.27
CA ARG A 266 -16.57 23.04 1.12
C ARG A 266 -16.67 23.76 2.46
N GLY A 267 -15.58 24.37 2.90
CA GLY A 267 -15.54 25.10 4.17
C GLY A 267 -14.27 25.92 4.34
N ASP A 268 -14.28 26.82 5.31
CA ASP A 268 -13.10 27.63 5.67
C ASP A 268 -12.20 26.85 6.63
N VAL A 269 -11.25 26.12 6.06
CA VAL A 269 -10.28 25.32 6.82
C VAL A 269 -9.44 26.22 7.73
N ALA A 270 -8.99 27.39 7.25
CA ALA A 270 -8.11 28.28 8.00
C ALA A 270 -8.76 28.79 9.31
N ALA A 271 -10.09 28.96 9.32
CA ALA A 271 -10.83 29.38 10.51
C ALA A 271 -11.22 28.24 11.46
N ASN A 272 -11.20 26.97 11.00
CA ASN A 272 -11.79 25.85 11.74
C ASN A 272 -10.81 24.74 12.13
N VAL A 273 -9.53 24.85 11.78
CA VAL A 273 -8.53 23.82 12.10
C VAL A 273 -7.31 24.40 12.80
N GLU A 274 -6.64 23.55 13.57
CA GLU A 274 -5.42 23.85 14.29
C GLU A 274 -4.24 23.16 13.60
N ASN A 275 -3.11 23.86 13.46
CA ASN A 275 -1.85 23.21 13.13
C ASN A 275 -1.32 22.47 14.37
N VAL A 276 -1.19 21.15 14.26
CA VAL A 276 -0.75 20.25 15.34
C VAL A 276 0.50 19.45 14.93
N THR A 277 1.26 19.96 13.96
CA THR A 277 2.47 19.30 13.42
C THR A 277 3.48 18.96 14.52
N ASP A 278 3.61 19.83 15.52
CA ASP A 278 4.48 19.69 16.70
C ASP A 278 4.17 18.43 17.53
N LYS A 279 2.95 17.88 17.42
CA LYS A 279 2.53 16.67 18.14
C LYS A 279 3.00 15.38 17.46
N PHE A 280 3.60 15.47 16.28
CA PHE A 280 4.07 14.32 15.52
C PHE A 280 5.61 14.32 15.48
N PRO A 281 6.28 13.27 16.02
CA PRO A 281 7.75 13.23 16.10
C PRO A 281 8.43 13.10 14.73
N MET A 282 7.70 12.57 13.74
CA MET A 282 8.11 12.49 12.34
C MET A 282 6.91 12.88 11.48
N PRO A 283 6.59 14.19 11.39
CA PRO A 283 5.47 14.62 10.58
C PRO A 283 5.74 14.26 9.11
N PRO A 284 4.71 14.03 8.30
CA PRO A 284 4.87 13.98 6.84
C PRO A 284 5.42 15.32 6.33
N ASP A 285 5.82 15.36 5.06
CA ASP A 285 6.27 16.59 4.43
C ASP A 285 5.10 17.60 4.36
N GLY A 286 5.02 18.48 5.37
CA GLY A 286 3.98 19.51 5.47
C GLY A 286 3.36 19.67 6.87
N ALA A 287 2.33 20.49 6.94
CA ALA A 287 1.59 20.73 8.17
C ALA A 287 0.58 19.61 8.45
N VAL A 288 0.49 19.17 9.70
CA VAL A 288 -0.60 18.33 10.18
C VAL A 288 -1.70 19.24 10.74
N LEU A 289 -2.88 19.16 10.15
CA LEU A 289 -4.04 19.94 10.58
C LEU A 289 -5.01 19.07 11.38
N ARG A 290 -5.62 19.63 12.41
CA ARG A 290 -6.66 18.97 13.21
C ARG A 290 -7.92 19.81 13.23
N SER A 291 -9.06 19.20 12.89
CA SER A 291 -10.37 19.77 13.16
C SER A 291 -10.78 19.43 14.60
N PRO A 292 -10.97 20.40 15.52
CA PRO A 292 -11.38 20.12 16.89
C PRO A 292 -12.85 19.67 17.00
N LYS A 293 -13.65 19.93 15.97
CA LYS A 293 -15.05 19.49 15.84
C LYS A 293 -15.20 18.57 14.64
N ASP A 294 -16.32 17.86 14.55
CA ASP A 294 -16.68 17.15 13.32
C ASP A 294 -16.71 18.14 12.14
N VAL A 295 -16.07 17.78 11.03
CA VAL A 295 -15.97 18.61 9.83
C VAL A 295 -17.35 18.97 9.29
N ALA A 296 -18.34 18.07 9.40
CA ALA A 296 -19.71 18.32 8.96
C ALA A 296 -20.42 19.45 9.73
N THR A 297 -19.85 19.93 10.84
CA THR A 297 -20.42 21.04 11.62
C THR A 297 -20.02 22.43 11.11
N TRP A 298 -18.98 22.53 10.29
CA TRP A 298 -18.47 23.81 9.78
C TRP A 298 -18.24 23.82 8.26
N ALA A 299 -18.27 22.66 7.61
CA ALA A 299 -18.23 22.54 6.15
C ALA A 299 -19.57 22.03 5.61
N THR A 300 -19.93 22.46 4.41
CA THR A 300 -21.17 22.06 3.72
C THR A 300 -20.86 21.08 2.58
N PRO A 301 -21.76 20.13 2.28
CA PRO A 301 -21.60 19.26 1.11
C PRO A 301 -21.30 20.05 -0.17
N LEU A 302 -20.31 19.60 -0.93
CA LEU A 302 -19.99 20.18 -2.22
C LEU A 302 -21.12 19.87 -3.20
N THR A 303 -21.71 20.92 -3.79
CA THR A 303 -22.84 20.80 -4.72
C THR A 303 -22.45 21.01 -6.19
N GLN A 304 -21.24 21.51 -6.44
CA GLN A 304 -20.73 21.84 -7.77
C GLN A 304 -19.24 21.54 -7.81
N THR A 305 -18.76 20.93 -8.90
CA THR A 305 -17.37 20.51 -9.07
C THR A 305 -16.59 21.39 -10.06
N SER A 306 -17.25 22.28 -10.80
CA SER A 306 -16.60 23.18 -11.77
C SER A 306 -17.11 24.61 -11.59
N TYR A 307 -16.21 25.55 -11.31
CA TYR A 307 -16.56 26.93 -10.92
C TYR A 307 -16.27 28.00 -11.99
N GLY A 308 -15.75 27.63 -13.17
CA GLY A 308 -15.49 28.52 -14.30
C GLY A 308 -14.43 29.61 -14.08
N THR A 309 -14.13 29.98 -12.83
CA THR A 309 -13.11 30.94 -12.41
C THR A 309 -12.32 30.37 -11.25
N ASP A 310 -11.03 30.69 -11.18
CA ASP A 310 -10.16 30.29 -10.09
C ASP A 310 -10.50 31.03 -8.80
N TRP A 311 -10.39 30.34 -7.67
CA TRP A 311 -10.67 30.90 -6.35
C TRP A 311 -9.93 30.13 -5.26
N MET A 312 -9.71 30.77 -4.13
CA MET A 312 -9.11 30.16 -2.94
C MET A 312 -9.64 30.84 -1.68
N THR A 313 -9.80 30.08 -0.59
CA THR A 313 -10.24 30.57 0.72
C THR A 313 -9.18 30.31 1.76
N GLY A 314 -8.70 31.35 2.46
CA GLY A 314 -7.89 31.23 3.68
C GLY A 314 -6.41 30.83 3.52
N PHE A 315 -5.93 30.59 2.28
CA PHE A 315 -4.55 30.16 2.01
C PHE A 315 -3.92 30.98 0.87
N ASP A 316 -2.58 30.93 0.80
CA ASP A 316 -1.80 31.56 -0.26
C ASP A 316 -2.00 30.84 -1.61
N PRO A 317 -2.52 31.51 -2.66
CA PRO A 317 -2.76 30.90 -3.96
C PRO A 317 -1.51 30.36 -4.64
N ASP A 318 -0.35 31.01 -4.49
CA ASP A 318 0.87 30.63 -5.21
C ASP A 318 1.45 29.32 -4.70
N SER A 319 1.43 29.10 -3.38
CA SER A 319 1.79 27.83 -2.76
C SER A 319 0.97 26.65 -3.31
N TRP A 320 -0.33 26.85 -3.52
CA TRP A 320 -1.20 25.80 -4.05
C TRP A 320 -1.07 25.58 -5.55
N ARG A 321 -0.84 26.64 -6.33
CA ARG A 321 -0.47 26.49 -7.75
C ARG A 321 0.77 25.62 -7.93
N HIS A 322 1.74 25.73 -7.02
CA HIS A 322 2.90 24.86 -7.04
C HIS A 322 2.52 23.39 -6.81
N ILE A 323 1.65 23.09 -5.84
CA ILE A 323 1.16 21.72 -5.60
C ILE A 323 0.45 21.17 -6.85
N VAL A 324 -0.43 21.97 -7.47
CA VAL A 324 -1.10 21.60 -8.72
C VAL A 324 -0.11 21.30 -9.83
N SER A 325 0.96 22.10 -9.95
CA SER A 325 1.97 21.92 -11.00
C SER A 325 2.75 20.61 -10.92
N VAL A 326 2.91 20.05 -9.73
CA VAL A 326 3.62 18.77 -9.52
C VAL A 326 2.78 17.58 -10.03
N GLU A 327 1.45 17.69 -9.99
CA GLU A 327 0.53 16.64 -10.45
C GLU A 327 0.04 16.84 -11.88
N HIS A 328 0.29 18.00 -12.49
CA HIS A 328 -0.11 18.28 -13.85
C HIS A 328 0.74 17.48 -14.87
N PRO A 329 0.11 16.82 -15.86
CA PRO A 329 0.83 16.08 -16.89
C PRO A 329 1.86 16.93 -17.63
N GLY A 330 3.05 16.37 -17.91
CA GLY A 330 4.08 17.01 -18.73
C GLY A 330 4.97 18.03 -18.02
N TRP A 331 4.66 18.44 -16.77
CA TRP A 331 5.52 19.32 -15.98
C TRP A 331 6.67 18.59 -15.30
N LEU A 332 6.42 17.37 -14.84
CA LEU A 332 7.41 16.46 -14.29
C LEU A 332 7.35 15.13 -15.06
N PRO A 333 8.41 14.29 -14.97
CA PRO A 333 8.33 12.93 -15.49
C PRO A 333 7.12 12.19 -14.92
N ASP A 334 6.42 11.42 -15.75
CA ASP A 334 5.14 10.78 -15.37
C ASP A 334 5.22 9.95 -14.08
N TYR A 335 6.37 9.32 -13.80
CA TYR A 335 6.57 8.54 -12.58
C TYR A 335 6.55 9.42 -11.32
N VAL A 336 7.14 10.62 -11.38
CA VAL A 336 7.18 11.57 -10.26
C VAL A 336 5.78 12.12 -9.99
N ALA A 337 5.09 12.56 -11.04
CA ALA A 337 3.71 13.06 -10.93
C ALA A 337 2.78 11.97 -10.39
N TYR A 338 2.93 10.73 -10.86
CA TYR A 338 2.19 9.58 -10.37
C TYR A 338 2.46 9.29 -8.89
N GLU A 339 3.73 9.22 -8.47
CA GLU A 339 4.10 8.94 -7.07
C GLU A 339 3.51 9.97 -6.10
N GLN A 340 3.57 11.25 -6.46
CA GLN A 340 3.00 12.34 -5.66
C GLN A 340 1.48 12.21 -5.54
N ARG A 341 0.80 12.05 -6.68
CA ARG A 341 -0.65 11.91 -6.74
C ARG A 341 -1.13 10.66 -6.01
N ARG A 342 -0.43 9.53 -6.18
CA ARG A 342 -0.67 8.27 -5.45
C ARG A 342 -0.60 8.49 -3.94
N ALA A 343 0.43 9.20 -3.47
CA ALA A 343 0.61 9.46 -2.04
C ALA A 343 -0.54 10.29 -1.45
N PHE A 344 -1.01 11.33 -2.15
CA PHE A 344 -2.12 12.17 -1.70
C PHE A 344 -3.48 11.48 -1.83
N ARG A 345 -3.73 10.78 -2.94
CA ARG A 345 -5.01 10.11 -3.18
C ARG A 345 -5.25 8.91 -2.30
N LEU A 346 -4.22 8.11 -2.05
CA LEU A 346 -4.28 7.00 -1.10
C LEU A 346 -4.06 7.43 0.35
N TYR A 347 -3.87 8.74 0.61
CA TYR A 347 -3.59 9.28 1.94
C TYR A 347 -2.41 8.58 2.64
N ALA A 348 -1.39 8.25 1.87
CA ALA A 348 -0.24 7.44 2.29
C ALA A 348 0.82 8.24 3.07
N GLN A 349 0.53 9.48 3.47
CA GLN A 349 1.49 10.32 4.21
C GLN A 349 1.71 9.85 5.66
N VAL A 350 0.81 9.02 6.18
CA VAL A 350 0.93 8.41 7.51
C VAL A 350 0.83 6.90 7.44
N PRO A 351 1.47 6.17 8.36
CA PRO A 351 1.25 4.74 8.49
C PRO A 351 -0.24 4.47 8.76
N PRO A 352 -0.83 3.44 8.13
CA PRO A 352 -2.18 3.00 8.44
C PRO A 352 -2.28 2.59 9.92
N ARG A 353 -3.37 2.99 10.58
CA ARG A 353 -3.60 2.79 12.03
C ARG A 353 -4.20 1.43 12.35
#